data_AF-A0A660R168-F1
#
_entry.id   AF-A0A660R168-F1
#
_cell.length_a   1.000
_cell.length_b   1.000
_cell.length_c   1.000
_cell.angle_alpha   90.00
_cell.angle_beta   90.00
_cell.angle_gamma   90.00
#
_symmetry.space_group_name_H-M   'P 1'
#
loop_
_entity.id
_entity.type
_entity.pdbx_description
1 polymer ?
#
loop_
_entity_poly.entity_id
_entity_poly.type
_entity_poly.pdbx_seq_one_letter_code
_entity_poly.pdbx_strand_id
1 'polypeptide(L)'
;REWIYTAYLTHGDTDLNPSIWLLAPHRDLSIPDPDIRIEVEGKTIQLISKTYCHGVHFRDKGKAVFSDNYFDLLPGVPKSITCLTAKVPGKIQFHAIT
;
A
#
# COMPACT_ATOMS: atom_id res chain seq x y z
N ARG A 1 -13.27 -16.83 10.28
CA ARG A 1 -12.34 -16.61 9.14
C ARG A 1 -12.86 -15.39 8.41
N GLU A 2 -12.16 -14.27 8.53
CA GLU A 2 -12.51 -13.03 7.82
C GLU A 2 -11.78 -13.07 6.48
N TRP A 3 -12.52 -12.97 5.38
CA TRP A 3 -11.99 -13.10 4.03
C TRP A 3 -11.93 -11.72 3.38
N ILE A 4 -10.82 -11.43 2.70
CA ILE A 4 -10.69 -10.25 1.84
C ILE A 4 -10.87 -10.74 0.40
N TYR A 5 -11.80 -10.12 -0.32
CA TYR A 5 -11.99 -10.38 -1.74
C TYR A 5 -11.26 -9.32 -2.55
N THR A 6 -10.37 -9.77 -3.40
CA THR A 6 -9.70 -8.93 -4.40
C THR A 6 -10.14 -9.39 -5.77
N ALA A 7 -10.65 -8.47 -6.57
CA ALA A 7 -10.89 -8.67 -7.98
C ALA A 7 -9.81 -7.95 -8.78
N TYR A 8 -9.31 -8.56 -9.85
CA TYR A 8 -8.35 -7.92 -10.75
C TYR A 8 -9.00 -7.70 -12.11
N LEU A 9 -8.97 -6.47 -12.59
CA LEU A 9 -9.31 -6.18 -13.97
C LEU A 9 -8.05 -6.33 -14.83
N THR A 10 -8.16 -7.10 -15.92
CA THR A 10 -7.06 -7.39 -16.83
C THR A 10 -7.47 -7.08 -18.27
N HIS A 11 -6.50 -6.63 -19.08
CA HIS A 11 -6.70 -6.42 -20.52
C HIS A 11 -5.38 -6.73 -21.27
N GLY A 12 -5.34 -7.87 -21.96
CA GLY A 12 -4.11 -8.36 -22.60
C GLY A 12 -2.99 -8.54 -21.58
N ASP A 13 -1.80 -8.01 -21.90
CA ASP A 13 -0.61 -8.04 -21.04
C ASP A 13 -0.50 -6.84 -20.07
N THR A 14 -1.58 -6.07 -19.91
CA THR A 14 -1.57 -4.87 -19.03
C THR A 14 -1.61 -5.28 -17.56
N ASP A 15 -0.85 -4.56 -16.73
CA ASP A 15 -0.75 -4.78 -15.29
C ASP A 15 -2.13 -4.88 -14.59
N LEU A 16 -2.17 -5.77 -13.60
CA LEU A 16 -3.34 -6.03 -12.78
C LEU A 16 -3.73 -4.78 -11.99
N ASN A 17 -4.95 -4.27 -12.22
CA ASN A 17 -5.52 -3.23 -11.36
C ASN A 17 -6.47 -3.89 -10.34
N PRO A 18 -6.08 -3.99 -9.06
CA PRO A 18 -6.94 -4.59 -8.05
C PRO A 18 -8.07 -3.64 -7.65
N SER A 19 -9.28 -4.18 -7.55
CA SER A 19 -10.37 -3.61 -6.77
C SER A 19 -10.56 -4.48 -5.53
N ILE A 20 -10.55 -3.85 -4.36
CA ILE A 20 -10.65 -4.55 -3.07
C ILE A 20 -12.05 -4.31 -2.52
N TRP A 21 -12.73 -5.41 -2.23
CA TRP A 21 -14.04 -5.39 -1.60
C TRP A 21 -13.93 -5.95 -0.18
N LEU A 22 -14.22 -5.11 0.80
CA LEU A 22 -14.38 -5.53 2.19
C LEU A 22 -15.82 -6.00 2.43
N LEU A 23 -15.99 -7.20 3.00
CA LEU A 23 -17.32 -7.77 3.28
C LEU A 23 -18.02 -7.12 4.48
N ALA A 24 -17.31 -6.26 5.21
CA ALA A 24 -17.81 -5.48 6.33
C ALA A 24 -17.10 -4.11 6.34
N PRO A 25 -17.65 -3.08 7.00
CA PRO A 25 -16.95 -1.83 7.21
C PRO A 25 -15.60 -2.04 7.89
N HIS A 26 -14.57 -1.29 7.49
CA HIS A 26 -13.19 -1.44 8.00
C HIS A 26 -13.10 -1.50 9.53
N ARG A 27 -13.83 -0.62 10.22
CA ARG A 27 -13.87 -0.53 11.70
C ARG A 27 -14.41 -1.78 12.40
N ASP A 28 -15.09 -2.65 11.67
CA ASP A 28 -15.71 -3.87 12.19
C ASP A 28 -14.84 -5.11 11.89
N LEU A 29 -13.72 -4.93 11.18
CA LEU A 29 -12.79 -6.01 10.83
C LEU A 29 -11.74 -6.23 11.92
N SER A 30 -11.39 -7.48 12.17
CA SER A 30 -10.30 -7.85 13.09
C SER A 30 -8.96 -7.83 12.37
N ILE A 31 -8.54 -6.65 11.90
CA ILE A 31 -7.31 -6.49 11.10
C ILE A 31 -6.08 -6.64 12.00
N PRO A 32 -5.13 -7.54 11.66
CA PRO A 32 -3.88 -7.67 12.40
C PRO A 32 -3.02 -6.40 12.28
N ASP A 33 -2.10 -6.21 13.22
CA ASP A 33 -1.14 -5.11 13.15
C ASP A 33 -0.37 -5.12 11.81
N PRO A 34 -0.15 -3.95 11.19
CA PRO A 34 0.56 -3.85 9.92
C PRO A 34 2.06 -4.17 10.06
N ASP A 35 2.59 -5.09 9.25
CA ASP A 35 4.04 -5.37 9.09
C ASP A 35 4.54 -4.83 7.75
N ILE A 36 4.56 -3.50 7.59
CA ILE A 36 4.98 -2.86 6.34
C ILE A 36 6.51 -2.82 6.27
N ARG A 37 7.06 -3.58 5.33
CA ARG A 37 8.48 -3.59 4.99
C ARG A 37 8.72 -2.72 3.78
N ILE A 38 9.83 -2.00 3.80
CA ILE A 38 10.14 -0.97 2.81
C ILE A 38 11.57 -1.16 2.33
N GLU A 39 11.74 -1.22 1.01
CA GLU A 39 13.03 -1.19 0.33
C GLU A 39 13.08 0.04 -0.57
N VAL A 40 14.24 0.71 -0.62
CA VAL A 40 14.42 1.96 -1.35
C VAL A 40 15.59 1.83 -2.30
N GLU A 41 15.33 2.04 -3.59
CA GLU A 41 16.33 2.03 -4.65
C GLU A 41 16.20 3.31 -5.48
N GLY A 42 17.12 4.25 -5.28
CA GLY A 42 17.06 5.56 -5.92
C GLY A 42 15.78 6.31 -5.52
N LYS A 43 14.84 6.48 -6.44
CA LYS A 43 13.51 7.09 -6.20
C LYS A 43 12.39 6.06 -6.09
N THR A 44 12.67 4.79 -6.36
CA THR A 44 11.70 3.70 -6.28
C THR A 44 11.62 3.21 -4.84
N ILE A 45 10.40 3.10 -4.33
CA ILE A 45 10.11 2.61 -2.99
C ILE A 45 9.22 1.39 -3.17
N GLN A 46 9.73 0.23 -2.77
CA GLN A 46 8.97 -1.01 -2.76
C GLN A 46 8.42 -1.26 -1.37
N LEU A 47 7.13 -1.54 -1.28
CA LEU A 47 6.44 -1.86 -0.04
C LEU A 47 5.83 -3.25 -0.12
N ILE A 48 5.95 -4.02 0.96
CA ILE A 48 5.29 -5.32 1.10
C ILE A 48 4.86 -5.52 2.55
N SER A 49 3.74 -6.23 2.76
CA SER A 49 3.27 -6.60 4.10
C SER A 49 2.86 -8.07 4.15
N LYS A 50 2.99 -8.68 5.33
CA LYS A 50 2.44 -10.02 5.60
C LYS A 50 0.94 -10.01 5.89
N THR A 51 0.41 -8.85 6.26
CA THR A 51 -0.99 -8.64 6.64
C THR A 51 -1.64 -7.65 5.67
N TYR A 52 -2.97 -7.66 5.59
CA TYR A 52 -3.67 -6.64 4.82
C TYR A 52 -3.47 -5.29 5.49
N CYS A 53 -3.10 -4.28 4.72
CA CYS A 53 -2.96 -2.92 5.22
C CYS A 53 -3.86 -2.00 4.41
N HIS A 54 -4.89 -1.45 5.06
CA HIS A 54 -5.80 -0.51 4.43
C HIS A 54 -5.23 0.91 4.44
N GLY A 55 -5.39 1.64 3.33
CA GLY A 55 -5.09 3.07 3.27
C GLY A 55 -3.65 3.42 3.66
N VAL A 56 -2.67 2.66 3.17
CA VAL A 56 -1.24 2.85 3.39
C VAL A 56 -0.79 4.21 2.88
N HIS A 57 -0.23 5.01 3.78
CA HIS A 57 0.14 6.39 3.50
C HIS A 57 1.40 6.88 4.21
N PHE A 58 2.06 7.88 3.61
CA PHE A 58 3.19 8.58 4.21
C PHE A 58 2.71 9.82 4.98
N ARG A 59 3.06 9.93 6.27
CA ARG A 59 2.65 11.05 7.13
C ARG A 59 3.74 12.10 7.23
N ASP A 60 3.75 13.04 6.30
CA ASP A 60 4.70 14.16 6.32
C ASP A 60 4.09 15.53 6.07
N LYS A 61 2.75 15.60 6.10
CA LYS A 61 1.95 16.80 5.80
C LYS A 61 2.10 17.26 4.35
N GLY A 62 2.35 16.34 3.41
CA GLY A 62 2.40 16.60 1.97
C GLY A 62 3.72 17.20 1.49
N LYS A 63 4.83 16.95 2.21
CA LYS A 63 6.15 17.46 1.85
C LYS A 63 6.81 16.66 0.73
N ALA A 64 6.65 15.34 0.79
CA ALA A 64 7.02 14.37 -0.21
C ALA A 64 5.81 14.05 -1.05
N VAL A 65 6.05 13.90 -2.35
CA VAL A 65 5.05 13.52 -3.34
C VAL A 65 5.47 12.16 -3.86
N PHE A 66 4.54 11.21 -3.82
CA PHE A 66 4.73 9.88 -4.37
C PHE A 66 3.77 9.66 -5.54
N SER A 67 4.10 8.74 -6.44
CA SER A 67 3.22 8.36 -7.56
C SER A 67 1.89 7.80 -7.09
N ASP A 68 1.83 7.24 -5.88
CA ASP A 68 0.63 6.72 -5.26
C ASP A 68 0.71 6.88 -3.73
N ASN A 69 -0.43 7.11 -3.08
CA ASN A 69 -0.57 7.30 -1.64
C ASN A 69 -2.01 6.93 -1.24
N TYR A 70 -2.22 6.50 0.01
CA TYR A 70 -3.52 5.99 0.49
C TYR A 70 -4.02 4.76 -0.28
N PHE A 71 -3.11 3.86 -0.63
CA PHE A 71 -3.43 2.60 -1.31
C PHE A 71 -3.52 1.43 -0.33
N ASP A 72 -4.10 0.32 -0.75
CA ASP A 72 -4.08 -0.90 0.05
C ASP A 72 -2.86 -1.78 -0.29
N LEU A 73 -2.30 -2.46 0.71
CA LEU A 73 -1.35 -3.57 0.52
C LEU A 73 -2.05 -4.89 0.81
N LEU A 74 -1.99 -5.79 -0.17
CA LEU A 74 -2.44 -7.17 -0.01
C LEU A 74 -1.31 -8.02 0.60
N PRO A 75 -1.63 -9.01 1.44
CA PRO A 75 -0.63 -9.92 2.01
C PRO A 75 0.27 -10.55 0.94
N GLY A 76 1.58 -10.33 1.07
CA GLY A 76 2.59 -10.93 0.21
C GLY A 76 2.70 -10.35 -1.21
N VAL A 77 1.88 -9.35 -1.57
CA VAL A 77 1.92 -8.71 -2.89
C VAL A 77 2.73 -7.42 -2.78
N PRO A 78 3.94 -7.34 -3.38
CA PRO A 78 4.72 -6.12 -3.37
C PRO A 78 4.06 -5.03 -4.22
N LYS A 79 4.16 -3.79 -3.76
CA LYS A 79 3.76 -2.60 -4.52
C LYS A 79 4.92 -1.64 -4.61
N SER A 80 5.21 -1.17 -5.82
CA SER A 80 6.23 -0.17 -6.08
C SER A 80 5.59 1.20 -6.30
N ILE A 81 6.15 2.22 -5.66
CA ILE A 81 5.79 3.63 -5.86
C ILE A 81 7.05 4.44 -6.11
N THR A 82 6.91 5.60 -6.76
CA THR A 82 8.04 6.48 -7.08
C THR A 82 7.95 7.76 -6.27
N CYS A 83 9.04 8.15 -5.62
CA CYS A 83 9.19 9.46 -5.00
C CYS A 83 9.39 10.54 -6.08
N LEU A 84 8.41 11.42 -6.27
CA LEU A 84 8.39 12.45 -7.29
C LEU A 84 9.12 13.73 -6.85
N THR A 85 9.36 13.93 -5.55
CA THR A 85 10.18 15.06 -5.08
C THR A 85 11.64 14.95 -5.50
N ALA A 86 12.34 16.09 -5.49
CA ALA A 86 13.74 16.18 -5.91
C ALA A 86 14.67 15.27 -5.09
N LYS A 87 14.39 15.11 -3.79
CA LYS A 87 15.11 14.22 -2.87
C LYS A 87 14.11 13.30 -2.16
N VAL A 88 14.53 12.05 -1.99
CA VAL A 88 13.83 11.07 -1.16
C VAL A 88 14.01 11.44 0.31
N PRO A 89 12.95 11.39 1.15
CA PRO A 89 13.09 11.64 2.58
C PRO A 89 14.10 10.69 3.22
N GLY A 90 14.97 11.22 4.10
CA GLY A 90 16.02 10.42 4.74
C GLY A 90 15.48 9.32 5.68
N LYS A 91 14.24 9.45 6.17
CA LYS A 91 13.51 8.40 6.87
C LYS A 91 12.20 8.16 6.13
N ILE A 92 12.01 6.94 5.62
CA ILE A 92 10.77 6.49 4.99
C ILE A 92 10.05 5.55 5.95
N GLN A 93 8.80 5.88 6.27
CA GLN A 93 7.93 5.09 7.10
C GLN A 93 6.49 5.32 6.64
N PHE A 94 5.87 4.26 6.13
CA PHE A 94 4.47 4.26 5.77
C PHE A 94 3.62 3.71 6.91
N HIS A 95 2.36 4.13 6.96
CA HIS A 95 1.39 3.77 7.99
C HIS A 95 0.12 3.24 7.33
N ALA A 96 -0.53 2.27 7.95
CA ALA A 96 -1.89 1.87 7.59
C ALA A 96 -2.93 2.64 8.41
N ILE A 97 -4.17 2.67 7.93
CA ILE A 97 -5.32 3.04 8.74
C ILE A 97 -5.65 1.85 9.64
N THR A 98 -5.80 2.12 10.94
CA THR A 98 -6.18 1.16 11.98
C THR A 98 -7.46 1.64 12.62
#